data_AF-A0A7S1SRK8-F1
#
_entry.id   AF-A0A7S1SRK8-F1
#
_cell.length_a   1.000
_cell.length_b   1.000
_cell.length_c   1.000
_cell.angle_alpha   90.00
_cell.angle_beta   90.00
_cell.angle_gamma   90.00
#
_symmetry.space_group_name_H-M   'P 1'
#
loop_
_entity.id
_entity.type
_entity.pdbx_description
1 polymer ?
#
loop_
_entity_poly.entity_id
_entity_poly.type
_entity_poly.pdbx_seq_one_letter_code
_entity_poly.pdbx_strand_id
1 'polypeptide(L)'
;PRPSPPLRLDRLTLARVFRGDIVNWRDPAILALNPALRADMPDACIQVVARGDSSGTTEIFKKALSSFDPVFMQAIGTAPTGGPSGWPTTFIPNLYCRGIEFRDGNQGVAAYVLNTPGAIGYASLGTADYFDLQRAWMMQGQNAVEPTAESAMYAALEKGLVVAEDEIGGGSQQSGSQECEVAGINNNFTPEITDSRGMLSWPISGLTYLIIRTGCPNTRLRL
;
A
#
# COMPACT_ATOMS: atom_id res chain seq x y z
N PRO A 1 -8.61 23.03 -7.25
CA PRO A 1 -7.20 23.31 -6.88
C PRO A 1 -6.72 22.28 -5.87
N ARG A 2 -5.54 21.68 -6.08
CA ARG A 2 -4.90 20.81 -5.09
C ARG A 2 -4.60 21.65 -3.84
N PRO A 3 -4.94 21.22 -2.60
CA PRO A 3 -4.53 21.96 -1.41
C PRO A 3 -3.02 22.13 -1.44
N SER A 4 -2.58 23.38 -1.38
CA SER A 4 -1.19 23.74 -1.19
C SER A 4 -1.09 24.43 0.16
N PRO A 5 -0.40 23.83 1.14
CA PRO A 5 0.41 22.61 1.08
C PRO A 5 -0.39 21.28 1.07
N PRO A 6 0.24 20.15 0.68
CA PRO A 6 -0.38 18.82 0.76
C PRO A 6 -0.59 18.39 2.22
N LEU A 7 -1.60 17.53 2.44
CA LEU A 7 -1.83 16.88 3.72
C LEU A 7 -0.66 15.93 4.05
N ARG A 8 -0.14 16.00 5.26
CA ARG A 8 0.93 15.15 5.78
C ARG A 8 0.38 14.20 6.85
N LEU A 9 0.78 12.95 6.79
CA LEU A 9 0.49 11.94 7.79
C LEU A 9 1.78 11.22 8.17
N ASP A 10 1.89 10.78 9.43
CA ASP A 10 2.91 9.83 9.83
C ASP A 10 2.30 8.42 9.95
N ARG A 11 3.17 7.45 10.19
CA ARG A 11 2.83 6.02 10.31
C ARG A 11 1.73 5.76 11.34
N LEU A 12 1.93 6.31 12.54
CA LEU A 12 1.05 6.05 13.67
C LEU A 12 -0.30 6.75 13.49
N THR A 13 -0.30 7.98 12.99
CA THR A 13 -1.52 8.75 12.70
C THR A 13 -2.34 8.05 11.62
N LEU A 14 -1.71 7.59 10.53
CA LEU A 14 -2.40 6.85 9.48
C LEU A 14 -2.99 5.53 10.01
N ALA A 15 -2.22 4.76 10.78
CA ALA A 15 -2.71 3.52 11.38
C ALA A 15 -3.88 3.78 12.35
N ARG A 16 -3.82 4.85 13.14
CA ARG A 16 -4.89 5.30 14.04
C ARG A 16 -6.15 5.74 13.32
N VAL A 17 -6.02 6.46 12.20
CA VAL A 17 -7.15 6.78 11.31
C VAL A 17 -7.79 5.50 10.84
N PHE A 18 -7.00 4.59 10.27
CA PHE A 18 -7.52 3.36 9.69
C PHE A 18 -7.89 2.30 10.72
N ARG A 19 -7.68 2.51 12.03
CA ARG A 19 -8.27 1.72 13.13
C ARG A 19 -9.35 2.42 13.95
N GLY A 20 -9.75 3.62 13.54
CA GLY A 20 -10.87 4.35 14.14
C GLY A 20 -10.54 5.09 15.44
N ASP A 21 -9.27 5.15 15.84
CA ASP A 21 -8.86 5.98 17.00
C ASP A 21 -8.86 7.47 16.64
N ILE A 22 -8.60 7.81 15.37
CA ILE A 22 -8.67 9.16 14.85
C ILE A 22 -9.81 9.25 13.85
N VAL A 23 -10.82 10.05 14.18
CA VAL A 23 -12.11 10.04 13.48
C VAL A 23 -12.51 11.40 12.90
N ASN A 24 -11.73 12.45 13.15
CA ASN A 24 -12.00 13.81 12.71
C ASN A 24 -10.72 14.44 12.12
N TRP A 25 -10.85 15.20 11.05
CA TRP A 25 -9.72 15.87 10.38
C TRP A 25 -9.01 16.92 11.26
N ARG A 26 -9.67 17.43 12.31
CA ARG A 26 -9.09 18.31 13.34
C ARG A 26 -8.48 17.59 14.53
N ASP A 27 -8.26 16.28 14.44
CA ASP A 27 -7.55 15.56 15.50
C ASP A 27 -6.18 16.22 15.79
N PRO A 28 -5.78 16.39 17.07
CA PRO A 28 -4.52 17.01 17.42
C PRO A 28 -3.29 16.38 16.75
N ALA A 29 -3.28 15.06 16.53
CA ALA A 29 -2.18 14.39 15.85
C ALA A 29 -2.07 14.81 14.37
N ILE A 30 -3.21 14.93 13.68
CA ILE A 30 -3.26 15.42 12.29
C ILE A 30 -2.85 16.90 12.24
N LEU A 31 -3.38 17.74 13.13
CA LEU A 31 -3.07 19.18 13.14
C LEU A 31 -1.59 19.46 13.45
N ALA A 32 -0.96 18.66 14.32
CA ALA A 32 0.45 18.80 14.65
C ALA A 32 1.37 18.58 13.44
N LEU A 33 1.01 17.68 12.53
CA LEU A 33 1.74 17.42 11.29
C LEU A 33 1.48 18.46 10.20
N ASN A 34 0.40 19.24 10.35
CA ASN A 34 -0.12 20.13 9.32
C ASN A 34 -0.39 21.56 9.83
N PRO A 35 0.58 22.24 10.46
CA PRO A 35 0.36 23.58 11.03
C PRO A 35 -0.11 24.59 9.99
N ALA A 36 0.40 24.48 8.75
CA ALA A 36 0.03 25.36 7.64
C ALA A 36 -1.40 25.12 7.10
N LEU A 37 -2.03 23.98 7.37
CA LEU A 37 -3.40 23.67 6.96
C LEU A 37 -4.41 23.85 8.10
N ARG A 38 -3.96 24.20 9.31
CA ARG A 38 -4.80 24.23 10.51
C ARG A 38 -6.06 25.07 10.35
N ALA A 39 -5.96 26.22 9.69
CA ALA A 39 -7.10 27.13 9.47
C ALA A 39 -8.11 26.56 8.47
N ASP A 40 -7.62 25.81 7.48
CA ASP A 40 -8.43 25.26 6.38
C ASP A 40 -8.94 23.85 6.67
N MET A 41 -8.45 23.19 7.73
CA MET A 41 -8.87 21.85 8.09
C MET A 41 -10.34 21.83 8.54
N PRO A 42 -11.19 21.01 7.89
CA PRO A 42 -12.60 20.94 8.20
C PRO A 42 -12.80 20.28 9.56
N ASP A 43 -13.73 20.80 10.35
CA ASP A 43 -14.24 20.09 11.54
C ASP A 43 -15.25 19.03 11.09
N ALA A 44 -14.73 17.97 10.47
CA ALA A 44 -15.53 16.95 9.83
C ALA A 44 -15.01 15.56 10.16
N CYS A 45 -15.95 14.63 10.27
CA CYS A 45 -15.64 13.21 10.40
C CYS A 45 -14.83 12.71 9.22
N ILE A 46 -13.88 11.83 9.48
CA ILE A 46 -13.13 11.10 8.47
C ILE A 46 -14.01 9.94 7.99
N GLN A 47 -14.36 9.94 6.71
CA GLN A 47 -15.06 8.82 6.08
C GLN A 47 -14.04 7.83 5.52
N VAL A 48 -13.85 6.69 6.17
CA VAL A 48 -12.94 5.67 5.63
C VAL A 48 -13.65 4.85 4.56
N VAL A 49 -12.96 4.63 3.43
CA VAL A 49 -13.33 3.66 2.41
C VAL A 49 -12.21 2.66 2.19
N ALA A 50 -12.56 1.38 2.19
CA ALA A 50 -11.67 0.27 1.95
C ALA A 50 -12.15 -0.55 0.74
N ARG A 51 -11.32 -1.50 0.30
CA ARG A 51 -11.69 -2.45 -0.75
C ARG A 51 -12.79 -3.39 -0.25
N GLY A 52 -13.77 -3.71 -1.09
CA GLY A 52 -14.81 -4.72 -0.86
C GLY A 52 -14.43 -6.11 -1.36
N ASP A 53 -13.64 -6.17 -2.43
CA ASP A 53 -13.09 -7.38 -3.06
C ASP A 53 -11.65 -7.77 -2.63
N SER A 54 -11.35 -9.08 -2.70
CA SER A 54 -10.00 -9.62 -2.44
C SER A 54 -8.93 -8.85 -3.24
N SER A 55 -7.95 -8.28 -2.54
CA SER A 55 -7.07 -7.26 -3.11
C SER A 55 -5.65 -7.35 -2.57
N GLY A 56 -4.68 -7.52 -3.48
CA GLY A 56 -3.25 -7.37 -3.14
C GLY A 56 -2.89 -5.96 -2.65
N THR A 57 -3.63 -4.92 -3.09
CA THR A 57 -3.46 -3.56 -2.56
C THR A 57 -3.88 -3.49 -1.08
N THR A 58 -4.96 -4.18 -0.70
CA THR A 58 -5.35 -4.31 0.72
C THR A 58 -4.30 -5.07 1.51
N GLU A 59 -3.74 -6.14 0.95
CA GLU A 59 -2.68 -6.90 1.61
C GLU A 59 -1.45 -6.02 1.89
N ILE A 60 -0.93 -5.30 0.89
CA ILE A 60 0.19 -4.36 1.04
C ILE A 60 -0.13 -3.28 2.09
N PHE A 61 -1.32 -2.71 2.02
CA PHE A 61 -1.76 -1.63 2.92
C PHE A 61 -1.84 -2.11 4.38
N LYS A 62 -2.50 -3.26 4.62
CA LYS A 62 -2.61 -3.85 5.97
C LYS A 62 -1.25 -4.26 6.54
N LYS A 63 -0.35 -4.81 5.71
CA LYS A 63 1.03 -5.12 6.11
C LYS A 63 1.78 -3.88 6.58
N ALA A 64 1.73 -2.80 5.81
CA ALA A 64 2.35 -1.54 6.19
C ALA A 64 1.75 -0.98 7.50
N LEU A 65 0.43 -0.91 7.64
CA LEU A 65 -0.18 -0.39 8.88
C LEU A 65 0.11 -1.26 10.11
N SER A 66 0.20 -2.58 9.92
CA SER A 66 0.56 -3.52 11.00
C SER A 66 2.01 -3.35 11.47
N SER A 67 2.95 -3.01 10.57
CA SER A 67 4.32 -2.69 10.97
C SER A 67 4.46 -1.28 11.56
N PHE A 68 3.51 -0.38 11.28
CA PHE A 68 3.50 0.97 11.82
C PHE A 68 3.01 1.05 13.27
N ASP A 69 2.06 0.21 13.64
CA ASP A 69 1.38 0.27 14.94
C ASP A 69 1.08 -1.13 15.49
N PRO A 70 1.69 -1.54 16.61
CA PRO A 70 1.40 -2.82 17.26
C PRO A 70 -0.09 -3.00 17.62
N VAL A 71 -0.81 -1.91 17.90
CA VAL A 71 -2.25 -1.99 18.21
C VAL A 71 -3.04 -2.29 16.94
N PHE A 72 -2.65 -1.75 15.79
CA PHE A 72 -3.21 -2.13 14.49
C PHE A 72 -2.94 -3.61 14.20
N MET A 73 -1.71 -4.07 14.41
CA MET A 73 -1.35 -5.48 14.23
C MET A 73 -2.20 -6.41 15.11
N GLN A 74 -2.42 -6.06 16.37
CA GLN A 74 -3.21 -6.88 17.29
C GLN A 74 -4.72 -6.86 16.94
N ALA A 75 -5.26 -5.69 16.57
CA ALA A 75 -6.69 -5.53 16.34
C ALA A 75 -7.14 -6.00 14.95
N ILE A 76 -6.29 -5.86 13.94
CA ILE A 76 -6.64 -6.05 12.52
C ILE A 76 -5.69 -7.04 11.83
N GLY A 77 -4.39 -6.92 12.12
CA GLY A 77 -3.35 -7.77 11.57
C GLY A 77 -3.15 -7.66 10.05
N THR A 78 -2.32 -8.54 9.51
CA THR A 78 -1.96 -8.58 8.09
C THR A 78 -2.84 -9.54 7.28
N ALA A 79 -3.23 -10.68 7.87
CA ALA A 79 -4.01 -11.71 7.22
C ALA A 79 -5.49 -11.31 7.03
N PRO A 80 -6.21 -11.87 6.05
CA PRO A 80 -7.66 -11.73 5.94
C PRO A 80 -8.37 -12.33 7.16
N THR A 81 -9.27 -11.57 7.79
CA THR A 81 -9.98 -11.99 9.02
C THR A 81 -11.48 -12.30 8.79
N GLY A 82 -11.87 -12.65 7.56
CA GLY A 82 -13.20 -13.15 7.23
C GLY A 82 -14.32 -12.13 6.97
N GLY A 83 -14.10 -10.82 7.19
CA GLY A 83 -15.02 -9.77 6.71
C GLY A 83 -14.71 -9.30 5.28
N PRO A 84 -15.44 -8.29 4.76
CA PRO A 84 -15.22 -7.77 3.41
C PRO A 84 -13.73 -7.44 3.17
N SER A 85 -13.17 -7.97 2.08
CA SER A 85 -11.73 -7.87 1.74
C SER A 85 -10.72 -8.26 2.82
N GLY A 86 -11.13 -9.07 3.80
CA GLY A 86 -10.26 -9.48 4.89
C GLY A 86 -10.10 -8.44 6.01
N TRP A 87 -10.98 -7.44 6.11
CA TRP A 87 -11.13 -6.60 7.31
C TRP A 87 -11.94 -7.34 8.39
N PRO A 88 -11.69 -7.14 9.69
CA PRO A 88 -12.47 -7.81 10.74
C PRO A 88 -13.91 -7.30 10.77
N THR A 89 -14.89 -8.17 10.99
CA THR A 89 -16.31 -7.76 11.10
C THR A 89 -16.59 -6.97 12.38
N THR A 90 -15.83 -7.22 13.45
CA THR A 90 -15.84 -6.46 14.71
C THR A 90 -15.27 -5.05 14.57
N PHE A 91 -14.57 -4.77 13.47
CA PHE A 91 -13.97 -3.48 13.18
C PHE A 91 -14.97 -2.44 12.68
N ILE A 92 -16.16 -2.88 12.26
CA ILE A 92 -17.10 -2.08 11.50
C ILE A 92 -18.11 -1.24 12.35
N PRO A 93 -18.46 -1.50 13.63
CA PRO A 93 -19.61 -0.76 14.19
C PRO A 93 -19.36 0.43 15.14
N ASN A 94 -18.24 0.60 15.88
CA ASN A 94 -18.30 1.49 17.07
C ASN A 94 -17.26 2.62 17.19
N LEU A 95 -16.18 2.64 16.38
CA LEU A 95 -15.13 3.65 16.52
C LEU A 95 -15.24 4.78 15.49
N TYR A 96 -15.66 4.50 14.26
CA TYR A 96 -15.84 5.52 13.24
C TYR A 96 -17.16 6.26 13.38
N CYS A 97 -17.13 7.59 13.29
CA CYS A 97 -18.34 8.41 13.30
C CYS A 97 -19.34 8.07 12.18
N ARG A 98 -18.90 7.41 11.09
CA ARG A 98 -19.74 7.02 9.93
C ARG A 98 -19.56 5.57 9.47
N GLY A 99 -18.84 4.75 10.22
CA GLY A 99 -18.46 3.41 9.78
C GLY A 99 -17.46 3.41 8.60
N ILE A 100 -17.13 2.21 8.13
CA ILE A 100 -16.27 2.00 6.95
C ILE A 100 -17.14 1.66 5.76
N GLU A 101 -16.83 2.28 4.62
CA GLU A 101 -17.44 1.97 3.34
C GLU A 101 -16.56 1.01 2.54
N PHE A 102 -17.19 0.12 1.78
CA PHE A 102 -16.47 -0.88 0.97
C PHE A 102 -16.79 -0.69 -0.50
N ARG A 103 -15.76 -0.61 -1.35
CA ARG A 103 -15.91 -0.48 -2.80
C ARG A 103 -14.96 -1.41 -3.53
N ASP A 104 -15.43 -1.95 -4.65
CA ASP A 104 -14.64 -2.91 -5.40
C ASP A 104 -13.63 -2.22 -6.32
N GLY A 105 -12.45 -2.83 -6.43
CA GLY A 105 -11.37 -2.32 -7.28
C GLY A 105 -10.72 -1.02 -6.78
N ASN A 106 -9.59 -0.67 -7.38
CA ASN A 106 -8.95 0.63 -7.10
C ASN A 106 -9.85 1.79 -7.53
N GLN A 107 -10.56 1.63 -8.65
CA GLN A 107 -11.43 2.65 -9.24
C GLN A 107 -12.65 2.92 -8.37
N GLY A 108 -13.25 1.90 -7.75
CA GLY A 108 -14.40 2.10 -6.86
C GLY A 108 -14.03 2.89 -5.62
N VAL A 109 -12.88 2.58 -5.00
CA VAL A 109 -12.34 3.34 -3.86
C VAL A 109 -12.02 4.78 -4.30
N ALA A 110 -11.30 4.96 -5.41
CA ALA A 110 -10.93 6.29 -5.92
C ALA A 110 -12.16 7.15 -6.26
N ALA A 111 -13.15 6.58 -6.94
CA ALA A 111 -14.40 7.27 -7.26
C ALA A 111 -15.18 7.65 -6.00
N TYR A 112 -15.18 6.80 -4.96
CA TYR A 112 -15.83 7.13 -3.70
C TYR A 112 -15.12 8.30 -3.00
N VAL A 113 -13.79 8.29 -2.93
CA VAL A 113 -12.99 9.40 -2.38
C VAL A 113 -13.25 10.69 -3.15
N LEU A 114 -13.27 10.64 -4.47
CA LEU A 114 -13.52 11.81 -5.32
C LEU A 114 -14.88 12.46 -5.02
N ASN A 115 -15.92 11.66 -4.79
CA ASN A 115 -17.30 12.12 -4.64
C ASN A 115 -17.73 12.33 -3.18
N THR A 116 -16.88 12.00 -2.20
CA THR A 116 -17.24 12.04 -0.78
C THR A 116 -16.31 12.98 -0.03
N PRO A 117 -16.76 14.21 0.30
CA PRO A 117 -15.97 15.15 1.09
C PRO A 117 -15.53 14.54 2.42
N GLY A 118 -14.25 14.71 2.75
CA GLY A 118 -13.65 14.18 3.98
C GLY A 118 -13.37 12.68 3.95
N ALA A 119 -13.53 12.01 2.79
CA ALA A 119 -13.19 10.60 2.68
C ALA A 119 -11.68 10.36 2.51
N ILE A 120 -11.23 9.23 3.05
CA ILE A 120 -9.88 8.70 2.87
C ILE A 120 -9.96 7.23 2.48
N GLY A 121 -9.13 6.83 1.52
CA GLY A 121 -9.00 5.46 1.06
C GLY A 121 -7.59 5.19 0.54
N TYR A 122 -7.37 3.96 0.06
CA TYR A 122 -6.11 3.54 -0.52
C TYR A 122 -6.34 2.93 -1.93
N ALA A 123 -5.49 3.31 -2.87
CA ALA A 123 -5.51 2.82 -4.25
C ALA A 123 -4.09 2.83 -4.82
N SER A 124 -3.88 2.18 -5.96
CA SER A 124 -2.61 2.28 -6.69
C SER A 124 -2.34 3.72 -7.15
N LEU A 125 -1.05 4.09 -7.23
CA LEU A 125 -0.60 5.40 -7.68
C LEU A 125 -1.23 5.80 -9.02
N GLY A 126 -1.16 4.92 -10.02
CA GLY A 126 -1.74 5.18 -11.34
C GLY A 126 -3.25 5.40 -11.32
N THR A 127 -3.99 4.81 -10.36
CA THR A 127 -5.43 5.09 -10.21
C THR A 127 -5.64 6.48 -9.64
N ALA A 128 -4.88 6.86 -8.61
CA ALA A 128 -4.97 8.20 -8.04
C ALA A 128 -4.66 9.28 -9.09
N ASP A 129 -3.65 9.03 -9.94
CA ASP A 129 -3.29 9.91 -11.05
C ASP A 129 -4.39 10.02 -12.10
N TYR A 130 -4.98 8.88 -12.50
CA TYR A 130 -6.07 8.84 -13.47
C TYR A 130 -7.30 9.65 -13.01
N PHE A 131 -7.63 9.61 -11.72
CA PHE A 131 -8.75 10.36 -11.13
C PHE A 131 -8.36 11.79 -10.67
N ASP A 132 -7.12 12.25 -10.90
CA ASP A 132 -6.58 13.53 -10.40
C ASP A 132 -6.82 13.74 -8.88
N LEU A 133 -6.67 12.66 -8.11
CA LEU A 133 -6.93 12.69 -6.66
C LEU A 133 -5.82 13.39 -5.90
N GLN A 134 -6.21 14.07 -4.82
CA GLN A 134 -5.27 14.49 -3.79
C GLN A 134 -4.70 13.29 -3.06
N ARG A 135 -3.41 13.36 -2.75
CA ARG A 135 -2.68 12.30 -2.05
C ARG A 135 -2.02 12.89 -0.82
N ALA A 136 -2.12 12.18 0.31
CA ALA A 136 -1.37 12.53 1.49
C ALA A 136 0.12 12.20 1.29
N TRP A 137 0.98 13.01 1.87
CA TRP A 137 2.42 12.78 1.94
C TRP A 137 2.74 12.06 3.25
N MET A 138 3.70 11.15 3.23
CA MET A 138 4.08 10.37 4.41
C MET A 138 5.36 10.92 5.03
N MET A 139 5.34 11.11 6.34
CA MET A 139 6.52 11.57 7.08
C MET A 139 7.57 10.45 7.22
N GLN A 140 8.80 10.77 6.84
CA GLN A 140 10.03 9.99 7.04
C GLN A 140 11.01 10.81 7.88
N GLY A 141 10.91 10.65 9.21
CA GLY A 141 11.58 11.55 10.15
C GLY A 141 11.01 12.97 10.02
N GLN A 142 11.85 13.93 9.61
CA GLN A 142 11.43 15.31 9.37
C GLN A 142 11.02 15.59 7.91
N ASN A 143 11.25 14.65 6.99
CA ASN A 143 10.91 14.81 5.58
C ASN A 143 9.48 14.37 5.31
N ALA A 144 8.77 15.08 4.45
CA ALA A 144 7.48 14.65 3.91
C ALA A 144 7.70 14.09 2.50
N VAL A 145 7.39 12.82 2.29
CA VAL A 145 7.60 12.11 1.02
C VAL A 145 6.28 12.03 0.25
N GLU A 146 6.29 12.51 -0.99
CA GLU A 146 5.17 12.37 -1.92
C GLU A 146 5.12 10.95 -2.50
N PRO A 147 3.92 10.35 -2.69
CA PRO A 147 3.81 9.10 -3.43
C PRO A 147 4.08 9.31 -4.92
N THR A 148 5.28 8.95 -5.36
CA THR A 148 5.73 8.94 -6.76
C THR A 148 6.36 7.60 -7.13
N ALA A 149 6.48 7.32 -8.44
CA ALA A 149 7.21 6.15 -8.91
C ALA A 149 8.66 6.12 -8.40
N GLU A 150 9.31 7.29 -8.34
CA GLU A 150 10.66 7.47 -7.81
C GLU A 150 10.75 7.14 -6.31
N SER A 151 9.84 7.66 -5.49
CA SER A 151 9.81 7.35 -4.05
C SER A 151 9.54 5.87 -3.76
N ALA A 152 8.77 5.19 -4.62
CA ALA A 152 8.54 3.75 -4.53
C ALA A 152 9.79 2.96 -4.93
N MET A 153 10.55 3.43 -5.93
CA MET A 153 11.85 2.86 -6.31
C MET A 153 12.87 2.98 -5.16
N TYR A 154 12.92 4.12 -4.46
CA TYR A 154 13.78 4.25 -3.27
C TYR A 154 13.42 3.24 -2.17
N ALA A 155 12.13 2.93 -2.00
CA ALA A 155 11.70 1.89 -1.06
C ALA A 155 12.18 0.49 -1.47
N ALA A 156 12.16 0.18 -2.77
CA ALA A 156 12.70 -1.08 -3.28
C ALA A 156 14.22 -1.19 -3.07
N LEU A 157 14.97 -0.13 -3.41
CA LEU A 157 16.41 -0.07 -3.26
C LEU A 157 16.85 -0.25 -1.79
N GLU A 158 16.17 0.41 -0.85
CA GLU A 158 16.45 0.28 0.59
C GLU A 158 16.36 -1.19 1.05
N LYS A 159 15.41 -1.95 0.48
CA LYS A 159 15.14 -3.34 0.84
C LYS A 159 16.03 -4.33 0.07
N GLY A 160 17.07 -3.84 -0.59
CA GLY A 160 18.05 -4.65 -1.29
C GLY A 160 17.59 -5.16 -2.65
N LEU A 161 16.50 -4.62 -3.20
CA LEU A 161 16.13 -4.85 -4.60
C LEU A 161 16.99 -3.97 -5.50
N VAL A 162 18.26 -4.34 -5.63
CA VAL A 162 19.12 -3.84 -6.70
C VAL A 162 18.68 -4.52 -8.00
N VAL A 163 18.43 -3.70 -9.03
CA VAL A 163 18.39 -4.20 -10.40
C VAL A 163 19.82 -4.66 -10.68
N ALA A 164 20.06 -5.97 -10.74
CA ALA A 164 21.33 -6.47 -11.22
C ALA A 164 21.45 -6.02 -12.69
N GLU A 165 22.38 -5.11 -12.98
CA GLU A 165 22.94 -5.00 -14.31
C GLU A 165 23.77 -6.28 -14.50
N ASP A 166 23.25 -7.25 -15.25
CA ASP A 166 23.99 -8.47 -15.56
C ASP A 166 25.21 -8.10 -16.44
N GLU A 167 26.39 -8.02 -15.83
CA GLU A 167 27.66 -8.27 -16.51
C GLU A 167 27.97 -9.77 -16.51
N ILE A 168 27.40 -10.61 -17.39
CA ILE A 168 27.92 -11.97 -17.65
C ILE A 168 27.59 -12.37 -19.11
N GLY A 169 28.51 -12.64 -20.04
CA GLY A 169 29.82 -13.27 -19.89
C GLY A 169 29.70 -14.76 -20.22
N GLY A 170 29.98 -15.14 -21.48
CA GLY A 170 29.77 -16.50 -21.97
C GLY A 170 30.50 -17.59 -21.17
N GLY A 171 29.79 -18.67 -20.84
CA GLY A 171 30.35 -19.89 -20.27
C GLY A 171 29.50 -21.10 -20.67
N SER A 172 30.05 -21.94 -21.55
CA SER A 172 29.46 -23.19 -22.02
C SER A 172 29.69 -24.36 -21.06
N GLN A 173 28.68 -25.20 -20.80
CA GLN A 173 28.87 -26.61 -20.41
C GLN A 173 27.80 -27.53 -21.01
N GLN A 174 28.23 -28.75 -21.32
CA GLN A 174 27.57 -29.80 -22.13
C GLN A 174 26.57 -30.68 -21.35
N SER A 175 25.49 -31.04 -22.08
CA SER A 175 24.80 -32.35 -22.20
C SER A 175 24.94 -33.42 -21.10
N GLY A 176 23.82 -33.77 -20.47
CA GLY A 176 23.57 -35.04 -19.77
C GLY A 176 22.11 -35.14 -19.29
N SER A 177 21.44 -36.26 -19.55
CA SER A 177 20.01 -36.48 -19.35
C SER A 177 19.56 -36.57 -17.88
N GLN A 178 18.55 -35.80 -17.44
CA GLN A 178 17.49 -36.21 -16.49
C GLN A 178 16.57 -35.04 -16.10
N GLU A 179 15.29 -35.38 -15.92
CA GLU A 179 14.24 -34.72 -15.12
C GLU A 179 13.94 -33.22 -15.37
N CYS A 180 12.64 -32.89 -15.32
CA CYS A 180 12.17 -31.50 -15.26
C CYS A 180 12.50 -30.89 -13.89
N GLU A 181 13.77 -30.84 -13.50
CA GLU A 181 14.21 -29.86 -12.52
C GLU A 181 14.27 -28.52 -13.25
N VAL A 182 13.39 -27.61 -12.86
CA VAL A 182 13.67 -26.18 -13.08
C VAL A 182 14.77 -25.82 -12.07
N ALA A 183 15.99 -26.30 -12.31
CA ALA A 183 17.17 -25.93 -11.56
C ALA A 183 17.41 -24.43 -11.78
N GLY A 184 17.49 -23.67 -10.69
CA GLY A 184 17.93 -22.27 -10.73
C GLY A 184 16.89 -21.20 -10.40
N ILE A 185 15.64 -21.54 -10.03
CA ILE A 185 14.76 -20.52 -9.42
C ILE A 185 15.18 -20.38 -7.94
N ASN A 186 15.91 -19.32 -7.65
CA ASN A 186 16.14 -18.86 -6.28
C ASN A 186 14.79 -18.46 -5.64
N ASN A 187 14.49 -18.97 -4.45
CA ASN A 187 13.15 -18.90 -3.83
C ASN A 187 12.80 -17.53 -3.21
N ASN A 188 13.41 -16.43 -3.63
CA ASN A 188 13.31 -15.14 -2.94
C ASN A 188 12.65 -14.02 -3.76
N PHE A 189 11.70 -14.38 -4.63
CA PHE A 189 10.88 -13.42 -5.39
C PHE A 189 9.70 -12.85 -4.59
N THR A 190 9.72 -12.92 -3.26
CA THR A 190 8.67 -12.34 -2.41
C THR A 190 9.19 -11.25 -1.43
N PRO A 191 10.14 -10.38 -1.84
CA PRO A 191 10.69 -9.38 -0.93
C PRO A 191 9.59 -8.41 -0.50
N GLU A 192 9.49 -8.20 0.81
CA GLU A 192 8.55 -7.24 1.37
C GLU A 192 9.19 -5.86 1.40
N ILE A 193 8.58 -4.92 0.67
CA ILE A 193 9.05 -3.54 0.55
C ILE A 193 8.13 -2.51 1.24
N THR A 194 7.27 -3.01 2.13
CA THR A 194 6.50 -2.17 3.05
C THR A 194 7.42 -1.62 4.14
N ASP A 195 7.00 -0.52 4.76
CA ASP A 195 7.73 0.15 5.85
C ASP A 195 9.21 0.40 5.55
N SER A 196 9.47 0.93 4.35
CA SER A 196 10.75 1.55 4.02
C SER A 196 10.96 2.78 4.91
N ARG A 197 12.15 2.96 5.46
CA ARG A 197 12.51 4.00 6.44
C ARG A 197 13.46 5.07 5.87
N GLY A 198 13.87 4.92 4.62
CA GLY A 198 14.68 5.89 3.89
C GLY A 198 14.01 7.26 3.83
N MET A 199 14.83 8.32 3.88
CA MET A 199 14.33 9.70 3.92
C MET A 199 13.51 10.11 2.69
N LEU A 200 13.69 9.42 1.56
CA LEU A 200 12.98 9.64 0.29
C LEU A 200 12.04 8.48 -0.08
N SER A 201 11.98 7.44 0.75
CA SER A 201 11.27 6.21 0.40
C SER A 201 9.79 6.33 0.73
N TRP A 202 8.93 5.84 -0.16
CA TRP A 202 7.51 5.72 0.12
C TRP A 202 7.24 4.48 0.98
N PRO A 203 6.63 4.61 2.17
CA PRO A 203 6.57 3.53 3.15
C PRO A 203 5.48 2.47 2.85
N ILE A 204 4.61 2.69 1.86
CA ILE A 204 3.53 1.76 1.48
C ILE A 204 3.74 1.34 0.04
N SER A 205 4.76 0.50 -0.17
CA SER A 205 5.18 0.00 -1.48
C SER A 205 5.00 -1.51 -1.56
N GLY A 206 4.78 -2.03 -2.76
CA GLY A 206 4.70 -3.47 -2.99
C GLY A 206 4.91 -3.81 -4.46
N LEU A 207 5.27 -5.07 -4.71
CA LEU A 207 5.47 -5.60 -6.05
C LEU A 207 4.19 -6.27 -6.57
N THR A 208 4.09 -6.36 -7.89
CA THR A 208 3.13 -7.22 -8.57
C THR A 208 3.90 -8.33 -9.30
N TYR A 209 3.25 -9.48 -9.48
CA TYR A 209 3.92 -10.68 -9.98
C TYR A 209 3.22 -11.21 -11.22
N LEU A 210 4.02 -11.66 -12.19
CA LEU A 210 3.54 -12.50 -13.28
C LEU A 210 3.57 -13.95 -12.80
N ILE A 211 2.46 -14.65 -12.98
CA ILE A 211 2.34 -16.07 -12.65
C ILE A 211 2.22 -16.82 -13.97
N ILE A 212 3.16 -17.75 -14.19
CA ILE A 212 3.14 -18.65 -15.34
C ILE A 212 2.98 -20.08 -14.84
N ARG A 213 2.22 -20.89 -15.59
CA ARG A 213 2.09 -22.32 -15.28
C ARG A 213 3.45 -23.00 -15.50
N THR A 214 3.98 -23.64 -14.46
CA THR A 214 5.15 -24.52 -14.59
C THR A 214 4.68 -25.95 -14.92
N GLY A 215 5.29 -26.59 -15.92
CA GLY A 215 5.03 -27.98 -16.33
C GLY A 215 4.15 -28.16 -17.59
N CYS A 216 4.63 -28.97 -18.52
CA CYS A 216 3.99 -29.28 -19.80
C CYS A 216 2.77 -30.20 -19.62
N PRO A 217 1.61 -29.94 -20.26
CA PRO A 217 0.49 -30.90 -20.29
C PRO A 217 0.69 -32.08 -21.26
N ASN A 218 1.92 -32.35 -21.73
CA ASN A 218 2.29 -32.74 -23.11
C ASN A 218 2.34 -31.51 -24.05
N THR A 219 3.49 -31.33 -24.68
CA THR A 219 3.98 -30.11 -25.33
C THR A 219 3.22 -29.69 -26.59
N ARG A 220 2.87 -28.40 -26.68
CA ARG A 220 3.35 -27.43 -27.70
C ARG A 220 2.69 -26.07 -27.46
N LEU A 221 3.32 -25.22 -26.66
CA LEU A 221 3.21 -23.79 -26.88
C LEU A 221 4.27 -23.44 -27.93
N ARG A 222 3.82 -23.25 -29.17
CA ARG A 222 4.60 -22.49 -30.15
C ARG A 222 4.37 -21.02 -29.82
N LEU A 223 5.43 -20.33 -29.40
CA LEU A 223 5.51 -18.88 -29.46
C LEU A 223 5.45 -18.43 -30.93
#